data_AF-A0A485L941-F1
#
_entry.id   AF-A0A485L941-F1
#
_cell.length_a   1.000
_cell.length_b   1.000
_cell.length_c   1.000
_cell.angle_alpha   90.00
_cell.angle_beta   90.00
_cell.angle_gamma   90.00
#
_symmetry.space_group_name_H-M   'P 1'
#
loop_
_entity.id
_entity.type
_entity.pdbx_description
1 polymer ?
#
loop_
_entity_poly.entity_id
_entity_poly.type
_entity_poly.pdbx_seq_one_letter_code
_entity_poly.pdbx_strand_id
1 'polypeptide(L)'
;MVAPSTNKTAAAVHGFDDESMNASLVGDDMFHFDRKHVFSLKNNPMCGINFPQWLDLLRENGSFIDACYIPRAIFLTLISLFNSLLGHVESWMYPDAHIAQVQLPDDPVFIVGHPRTGTTLLHNLLASDAANYYACTTFCTGFPSCFLWFEELGKWLFAGTIDKTRPMDSMPLTFDLPQEDECATVLLSRGASYYMPIYFMARETKYRRFLSFSPDDGGTPADQARWTQAFLYLLRKLTLRAQMRGLGSKFVLKSPIHAARIPLLRTLFPKAKFIYMHREPYSMLASSAHLANTAYWFMYLTTPTDEQINEFIFWQFENMWTKYNAAAQAQASPRRVHPDILEVSYHELVTQPEATLAKVYAHANVAWTAATRAHFADEIAALKTYEVNKHATLAPALRARIRRHAQAYMESLNYSDN
;
A
#
# COMPACT_ATOMS: atom_id res chain seq x y z
N MET A 1 37.08 -14.80 1.78
CA MET A 1 36.13 -15.85 1.40
C MET A 1 35.31 -16.21 2.62
N VAL A 2 34.16 -15.55 2.77
CA VAL A 2 33.20 -15.82 3.85
C VAL A 2 31.96 -16.39 3.17
N ALA A 3 31.55 -17.58 3.60
CA ALA A 3 30.43 -18.31 3.02
C ALA A 3 29.13 -17.50 3.13
N PRO A 4 28.23 -17.56 2.13
CA PRO A 4 26.91 -16.94 2.25
C PRO A 4 26.10 -17.74 3.27
N SER A 5 25.66 -17.09 4.35
CA SER A 5 24.72 -17.67 5.31
C SER A 5 23.38 -17.90 4.61
N THR A 6 23.10 -19.13 4.24
CA THR A 6 21.79 -19.61 3.78
C THR A 6 20.84 -19.69 4.97
N ASN A 7 20.47 -18.55 5.56
CA ASN A 7 19.34 -18.47 6.46
C ASN A 7 18.07 -18.27 5.62
N LYS A 8 17.70 -19.30 4.86
CA LYS A 8 16.31 -19.48 4.41
C LYS A 8 15.50 -19.91 5.62
N THR A 9 15.21 -18.98 6.53
CA THR A 9 13.96 -19.07 7.27
C THR A 9 12.87 -18.86 6.25
N ALA A 10 12.38 -19.96 5.67
CA ALA A 10 11.11 -19.99 4.97
C ALA A 10 10.12 -19.30 5.91
N ALA A 11 9.67 -18.11 5.54
CA ALA A 11 8.52 -17.51 6.16
C ALA A 11 7.35 -18.39 5.75
N ALA A 12 7.13 -19.48 6.50
CA ALA A 12 5.89 -20.21 6.44
C ALA A 12 4.79 -19.15 6.52
N VAL A 13 3.97 -19.06 5.48
CA VAL A 13 2.88 -18.09 5.37
C VAL A 13 1.81 -18.49 6.39
N HIS A 14 2.10 -18.21 7.66
CA HIS A 14 1.17 -18.22 8.77
C HIS A 14 0.84 -16.75 9.01
N GLY A 15 -0.41 -16.36 8.80
CA GLY A 15 -0.79 -14.96 9.02
C GLY A 15 -1.94 -14.42 8.19
N PHE A 16 -2.72 -15.22 7.49
CA PHE A 16 -4.03 -14.74 7.00
C PHE A 16 -5.11 -14.79 8.10
N ASP A 17 -4.71 -14.61 9.36
CA ASP A 17 -5.65 -14.42 10.46
C ASP A 17 -6.14 -12.96 10.40
N ASP A 18 -7.00 -12.67 9.41
CA ASP A 18 -7.99 -11.61 9.55
C ASP A 18 -8.86 -12.03 10.75
N GLU A 19 -8.54 -11.58 11.96
CA GLU A 19 -9.39 -11.79 13.13
C GLU A 19 -10.84 -11.55 12.71
N SER A 20 -11.71 -12.53 12.98
CA SER A 20 -13.13 -12.45 12.65
C SER A 20 -13.66 -11.08 13.05
N MET A 21 -14.23 -10.32 12.10
CA MET A 21 -14.79 -9.00 12.37
C MET A 21 -15.62 -9.04 13.65
N ASN A 22 -15.26 -8.21 14.63
CA ASN A 22 -16.05 -8.04 15.84
C ASN A 22 -17.48 -7.64 15.42
N ALA A 23 -18.49 -8.35 15.90
CA ALA A 23 -19.90 -8.07 15.60
C ALA A 23 -20.28 -6.62 15.92
N SER A 24 -19.58 -5.96 16.86
CA SER A 24 -19.78 -4.54 17.19
C SER A 24 -19.45 -3.56 16.06
N LEU A 25 -18.67 -3.97 15.05
CA LEU A 25 -18.30 -3.13 13.90
C LEU A 25 -19.43 -3.01 12.87
N VAL A 26 -20.41 -3.93 12.88
CA VAL A 26 -21.51 -3.96 11.91
C VAL A 26 -22.75 -3.31 12.52
N GLY A 27 -23.03 -2.07 12.15
CA GLY A 27 -24.30 -1.40 12.42
C GLY A 27 -25.37 -1.73 11.38
N ASP A 28 -26.56 -1.17 11.55
CA ASP A 28 -27.71 -1.43 10.67
C ASP A 28 -27.45 -0.95 9.22
N ASP A 29 -26.99 0.29 9.04
CA ASP A 29 -26.78 0.94 7.74
C ASP A 29 -25.34 1.48 7.52
N MET A 30 -24.48 1.36 8.54
CA MET A 30 -23.07 1.80 8.50
C MET A 30 -22.19 0.96 9.43
N PHE A 31 -20.87 1.05 9.25
CA PHE A 31 -19.89 0.45 10.16
C PHE A 31 -19.65 1.35 11.39
N HIS A 32 -19.37 0.75 12.55
CA HIS A 32 -19.09 1.47 13.81
C HIS A 32 -17.63 1.31 14.27
N PHE A 33 -16.98 2.40 14.67
CA PHE A 33 -15.55 2.40 14.97
C PHE A 33 -15.26 2.75 16.42
N ASP A 34 -14.53 1.88 17.09
CA ASP A 34 -14.15 2.07 18.48
C ASP A 34 -12.81 2.79 18.57
N ARG A 35 -12.78 3.92 19.27
CA ARG A 35 -11.52 4.64 19.51
C ARG A 35 -10.51 3.79 20.26
N LYS A 36 -9.36 3.53 19.63
CA LYS A 36 -8.26 2.72 20.17
C LYS A 36 -6.92 3.44 20.04
N HIS A 37 -5.90 2.88 20.68
CA HIS A 37 -4.48 3.24 20.49
C HIS A 37 -4.14 4.74 20.61
N VAL A 38 -4.95 5.55 21.31
CA VAL A 38 -4.78 7.01 21.39
C VAL A 38 -3.37 7.43 21.83
N PHE A 39 -2.81 6.71 22.80
CA PHE A 39 -1.46 6.97 23.35
C PHE A 39 -0.35 6.16 22.68
N SER A 40 -0.67 5.37 21.64
CA SER A 40 0.34 4.61 20.91
C SER A 40 1.21 5.52 20.06
N LEU A 41 2.51 5.24 20.06
CA LEU A 41 3.54 5.89 19.26
C LEU A 41 4.15 4.95 18.20
N LYS A 42 3.71 3.68 18.17
CA LYS A 42 4.15 2.66 17.21
C LYS A 42 3.20 2.60 16.00
N ASN A 43 3.62 1.87 14.97
CA ASN A 43 2.81 1.54 13.78
C ASN A 43 2.24 2.77 13.04
N ASN A 44 2.98 3.88 13.10
CA ASN A 44 2.64 5.12 12.43
C ASN A 44 3.74 5.41 11.38
N PRO A 45 3.45 5.26 10.07
CA PRO A 45 4.44 5.54 9.02
C PRO A 45 5.00 6.97 9.06
N MET A 46 4.25 7.94 9.60
CA MET A 46 4.73 9.32 9.80
C MET A 46 5.97 9.39 10.69
N CYS A 47 6.30 8.35 11.47
CA CYS A 47 7.54 8.27 12.23
C CYS A 47 8.80 8.38 11.36
N GLY A 48 8.72 8.16 10.04
CA GLY A 48 9.81 8.32 9.09
C GLY A 48 9.98 9.70 8.47
N ILE A 49 9.11 10.66 8.83
CA ILE A 49 9.14 12.00 8.25
C ILE A 49 10.36 12.80 8.72
N ASN A 50 10.89 13.68 7.88
CA ASN A 50 11.90 14.66 8.25
C ASN A 50 11.27 15.97 8.75
N PHE A 51 12.00 16.69 9.59
CA PHE A 51 11.51 17.90 10.27
C PHE A 51 10.95 18.99 9.33
N PRO A 52 11.58 19.35 8.19
CA PRO A 52 11.00 20.35 7.30
C PRO A 52 9.64 19.95 6.71
N GLN A 53 9.49 18.67 6.33
CA GLN A 53 8.21 18.16 5.84
C GLN A 53 7.17 18.12 6.95
N TRP A 54 7.55 17.69 8.16
CA TRP A 54 6.65 17.67 9.31
C TRP A 54 6.18 19.07 9.73
N LEU A 55 7.09 20.04 9.75
CA LEU A 55 6.78 21.43 10.07
C LEU A 55 5.75 22.02 9.10
N ASP A 56 5.82 21.68 7.82
CA ASP A 56 4.80 22.09 6.85
C ASP A 56 3.44 21.44 7.11
N LEU A 57 3.42 20.16 7.45
CA LEU A 57 2.18 19.49 7.85
C LEU A 57 1.57 20.14 9.10
N LEU A 58 2.39 20.50 10.09
CA LEU A 58 1.96 21.23 11.29
C LEU A 58 1.45 22.64 10.96
N ARG A 59 2.11 23.39 10.06
CA ARG A 59 1.62 24.70 9.62
C ARG A 59 0.26 24.61 8.96
N GLU A 60 0.05 23.57 8.16
CA GLU A 60 -1.18 23.39 7.40
C GLU A 60 -2.31 22.78 8.23
N ASN A 61 -2.01 21.86 9.16
CA ASN A 61 -2.98 21.03 9.86
C ASN A 61 -2.96 21.14 11.39
N GLY A 62 -1.96 21.79 11.98
CA GLY A 62 -1.70 21.75 13.42
C GLY A 62 -2.87 22.24 14.27
N SER A 63 -3.67 23.19 13.78
CA SER A 63 -4.87 23.68 14.46
C SER A 63 -6.02 22.66 14.53
N PHE A 64 -5.92 21.54 13.80
CA PHE A 64 -6.89 20.46 13.80
C PHE A 64 -6.47 19.26 14.66
N ILE A 65 -5.28 19.30 15.28
CA ILE A 65 -4.84 18.18 16.12
C ILE A 65 -5.65 18.17 17.41
N ASP A 66 -6.35 17.07 17.69
CA ASP A 66 -7.10 16.94 18.94
C ASP A 66 -6.15 16.84 20.14
N ALA A 67 -6.59 17.37 21.29
CA ALA A 67 -5.80 17.41 22.51
C ALA A 67 -5.25 16.03 22.94
N CYS A 68 -6.03 14.96 22.72
CA CYS A 68 -5.63 13.60 23.05
C CYS A 68 -4.45 13.06 22.21
N TYR A 69 -4.22 13.63 21.02
CA TYR A 69 -3.12 13.24 20.12
C TYR A 69 -1.91 14.18 20.20
N ILE A 70 -1.93 15.22 21.04
CA ILE A 70 -0.78 16.11 21.27
C ILE A 70 0.48 15.30 21.67
N PRO A 71 0.43 14.29 22.56
CA PRO A 71 1.63 13.49 22.87
C PRO A 71 2.23 12.80 21.63
N ARG A 72 1.37 12.30 20.73
CA ARG A 72 1.79 11.72 19.45
C ARG A 72 2.43 12.76 18.53
N ALA A 73 1.83 13.95 18.42
CA ALA A 73 2.39 15.04 17.63
C ALA A 73 3.76 15.52 18.16
N ILE A 74 3.94 15.57 19.48
CA ILE A 74 5.23 15.87 20.11
C ILE A 74 6.25 14.78 19.76
N PHE A 75 5.89 13.51 19.90
CA PHE A 75 6.76 12.40 19.51
C PHE A 75 7.17 12.46 18.03
N LEU A 76 6.20 12.68 17.13
CA LEU A 76 6.47 12.85 15.70
C LEU A 76 7.41 14.05 15.42
N THR A 77 7.28 15.12 16.20
CA THR A 77 8.21 16.26 16.11
C THR A 77 9.63 15.85 16.50
N LEU A 78 9.80 15.15 17.62
CA LEU A 78 11.11 14.71 18.10
C LEU A 78 11.78 13.71 17.14
N ILE A 79 11.03 12.70 16.69
CA ILE A 79 11.58 11.71 15.75
C ILE A 79 11.90 12.34 14.39
N SER A 80 11.16 13.35 13.95
CA SER A 80 11.45 14.05 12.69
C SER A 80 12.75 14.84 12.70
N LEU A 81 13.19 15.33 13.86
CA LEU A 81 14.50 15.95 14.05
C LEU A 81 15.62 14.89 13.93
N PHE A 82 15.41 13.73 14.53
CA PHE A 82 16.33 12.60 14.42
C PHE A 82 16.45 12.10 12.98
N ASN A 83 15.33 11.90 12.28
CA ASN A 83 15.34 11.48 10.88
C ASN A 83 16.00 12.53 9.97
N SER A 84 15.77 13.82 10.23
CA SER A 84 16.49 14.89 9.53
C SER A 84 17.99 14.72 9.68
N LEU A 85 18.51 14.47 10.89
CA LEU A 85 19.94 14.26 11.09
C LEU A 85 20.46 13.08 10.25
N LEU A 86 19.77 11.94 10.28
CA LEU A 86 20.13 10.77 9.47
C LEU A 86 20.06 11.06 7.96
N GLY A 87 19.08 11.86 7.54
CA GLY A 87 18.91 12.29 6.16
C GLY A 87 20.02 13.21 5.67
N HIS A 88 20.52 14.11 6.52
CA HIS A 88 21.67 14.95 6.17
C HIS A 88 22.93 14.10 5.94
N VAL A 89 23.13 13.04 6.74
CA VAL A 89 24.23 12.09 6.52
C VAL A 89 24.06 11.38 5.18
N GLU A 90 22.84 10.95 4.83
CA GLU A 90 22.59 10.33 3.54
C GLU A 90 22.83 11.30 2.38
N SER A 91 22.36 12.55 2.46
CA SER A 91 22.59 13.56 1.42
C SER A 91 24.06 13.90 1.23
N TRP A 92 24.91 13.71 2.24
CA TRP A 92 26.36 13.84 2.12
C TRP A 92 26.99 12.63 1.42
N MET A 93 26.57 11.41 1.78
CA MET A 93 27.10 10.16 1.18
C MET A 93 26.57 9.90 -0.23
N TYR A 94 25.31 10.23 -0.47
CA TYR A 94 24.56 10.04 -1.71
C TYR A 94 23.86 11.36 -2.08
N PRO A 95 24.59 12.33 -2.65
CA PRO A 95 24.01 13.62 -3.02
C PRO A 95 22.80 13.47 -3.95
N ASP A 96 21.81 14.34 -3.82
CA ASP A 96 20.59 14.29 -4.64
C ASP A 96 20.89 14.35 -6.15
N ALA A 97 21.96 15.06 -6.55
CA ALA A 97 22.42 15.09 -7.93
C ALA A 97 22.88 13.72 -8.44
N HIS A 98 23.47 12.88 -7.57
CA HIS A 98 23.83 11.50 -7.89
C HIS A 98 22.58 10.62 -7.97
N ILE A 99 21.68 10.73 -6.99
CA ILE A 99 20.40 9.99 -7.00
C ILE A 99 19.61 10.32 -8.27
N ALA A 100 19.54 11.58 -8.68
CA ALA A 100 18.82 12.04 -9.88
C ALA A 100 19.31 11.40 -11.19
N GLN A 101 20.58 10.97 -11.25
CA GLN A 101 21.18 10.33 -12.43
C GLN A 101 20.90 8.82 -12.51
N VAL A 102 20.39 8.21 -11.43
CA VAL A 102 20.04 6.79 -11.41
C VAL A 102 18.94 6.53 -12.45
N GLN A 103 19.23 5.63 -13.38
CA GLN A 103 18.30 5.23 -14.43
C GLN A 103 17.25 4.28 -13.86
N LEU A 104 15.99 4.68 -13.96
CA LEU A 104 14.87 3.82 -13.59
C LEU A 104 14.60 2.81 -14.71
N PRO A 105 14.22 1.56 -14.38
CA PRO A 105 13.70 0.65 -15.39
C PRO A 105 12.37 1.21 -15.93
N ASP A 106 12.13 1.01 -17.22
CA ASP A 106 10.96 1.55 -17.92
C ASP A 106 9.75 0.60 -17.93
N ASP A 107 9.92 -0.60 -17.38
CA ASP A 107 8.95 -1.71 -17.38
C ASP A 107 8.56 -2.24 -15.96
N PRO A 108 8.29 -1.36 -14.98
CA PRO A 108 7.87 -1.78 -13.64
C PRO A 108 6.53 -2.55 -13.66
N VAL A 109 6.35 -3.42 -12.66
CA VAL A 109 5.09 -4.10 -12.38
C VAL A 109 4.38 -3.39 -11.25
N PHE A 110 3.17 -2.89 -11.52
CA PHE A 110 2.30 -2.28 -10.53
C PHE A 110 1.19 -3.25 -10.14
N ILE A 111 1.15 -3.65 -8.87
CA ILE A 111 0.01 -4.32 -8.28
C ILE A 111 -0.96 -3.25 -7.81
N VAL A 112 -2.13 -3.22 -8.42
CA VAL A 112 -3.17 -2.22 -8.20
C VAL A 112 -4.49 -2.90 -7.80
N GLY A 113 -5.39 -2.17 -7.18
CA GLY A 113 -6.67 -2.70 -6.70
C GLY A 113 -7.17 -1.97 -5.47
N HIS A 114 -8.40 -2.22 -5.07
CA HIS A 114 -8.91 -1.70 -3.80
C HIS A 114 -8.13 -2.31 -2.62
N PRO A 115 -8.09 -1.64 -1.45
CA PRO A 115 -7.67 -2.29 -0.22
C PRO A 115 -8.41 -3.62 -0.02
N ARG A 116 -7.74 -4.61 0.59
CA ARG A 116 -8.34 -5.91 0.97
C ARG A 116 -8.77 -6.82 -0.19
N THR A 117 -8.23 -6.61 -1.39
CA THR A 117 -8.40 -7.48 -2.58
C THR A 117 -7.31 -8.54 -2.76
N GLY A 118 -6.37 -8.67 -1.80
CA GLY A 118 -5.23 -9.60 -1.90
C GLY A 118 -3.99 -9.01 -2.57
N THR A 119 -3.96 -7.71 -2.85
CA THR A 119 -2.76 -7.01 -3.37
C THR A 119 -1.51 -7.24 -2.52
N THR A 120 -1.63 -7.28 -1.19
CA THR A 120 -0.50 -7.56 -0.29
C THR A 120 0.04 -8.98 -0.45
N LEU A 121 -0.83 -9.98 -0.61
CA LEU A 121 -0.41 -11.37 -0.86
C LEU A 121 0.41 -11.46 -2.14
N LEU A 122 -0.13 -10.92 -3.24
CA LEU A 122 0.59 -10.94 -4.51
C LEU A 122 1.91 -10.17 -4.43
N HIS A 123 1.95 -9.05 -3.70
CA HIS A 123 3.17 -8.26 -3.52
C HIS A 123 4.25 -9.04 -2.77
N ASN A 124 3.88 -9.73 -1.69
CA ASN A 124 4.78 -10.61 -0.95
C ASN A 124 5.32 -11.75 -1.84
N LEU A 125 4.46 -12.39 -2.63
CA LEU A 125 4.88 -13.46 -3.55
C LEU A 125 5.90 -12.93 -4.57
N LEU A 126 5.57 -11.86 -5.30
CA LEU A 126 6.47 -11.34 -6.33
C LEU A 126 7.79 -10.81 -5.74
N ALA A 127 7.75 -10.10 -4.61
CA ALA A 127 8.95 -9.57 -3.97
C ALA A 127 9.86 -10.64 -3.36
N SER A 128 9.34 -11.85 -3.07
CA SER A 128 10.14 -12.97 -2.58
C SER A 128 11.11 -13.51 -3.64
N ASP A 129 10.80 -13.34 -4.93
CA ASP A 129 11.70 -13.68 -6.04
C ASP A 129 12.69 -12.54 -6.30
N ALA A 130 13.65 -12.42 -5.37
CA ALA A 130 14.70 -11.41 -5.41
C ALA A 130 15.64 -11.52 -6.62
N ALA A 131 15.59 -12.64 -7.37
CA ALA A 131 16.36 -12.81 -8.59
C ALA A 131 15.77 -12.01 -9.76
N ASN A 132 14.44 -11.86 -9.80
CA ASN A 132 13.75 -11.11 -10.84
C ASN A 132 13.30 -9.73 -10.37
N TYR A 133 12.89 -9.61 -9.10
CA TYR A 133 12.21 -8.43 -8.57
C TYR A 133 12.94 -7.76 -7.42
N TYR A 134 12.63 -6.48 -7.23
CA TYR A 134 12.88 -5.74 -6.01
C TYR A 134 11.73 -4.77 -5.72
N ALA A 135 11.54 -4.48 -4.43
CA ALA A 135 10.40 -3.72 -3.91
C ALA A 135 10.84 -2.68 -2.86
N CYS A 136 9.93 -1.77 -2.53
CA CYS A 136 10.06 -0.94 -1.34
C CYS A 136 9.83 -1.82 -0.10
N THR A 137 10.80 -1.94 0.80
CA THR A 137 10.65 -2.73 2.03
C THR A 137 10.07 -1.89 3.17
N THR A 138 9.60 -2.54 4.23
CA THR A 138 9.14 -1.89 5.46
C THR A 138 10.19 -0.93 6.01
N PHE A 139 11.48 -1.29 5.96
CA PHE A 139 12.55 -0.39 6.37
C PHE A 139 12.67 0.83 5.45
N CYS A 140 12.68 0.63 4.12
CA CYS A 140 12.73 1.73 3.16
C CYS A 140 11.54 2.69 3.34
N THR A 141 10.36 2.15 3.64
CA THR A 141 9.16 2.93 3.93
C THR A 141 9.26 3.71 5.23
N GLY A 142 9.80 3.10 6.29
CA GLY A 142 9.95 3.73 7.60
C GLY A 142 11.08 4.76 7.67
N PHE A 143 12.09 4.65 6.81
CA PHE A 143 13.26 5.52 6.79
C PHE A 143 13.58 6.01 5.37
N PRO A 144 12.62 6.65 4.67
CA PRO A 144 12.74 6.98 3.24
C PRO A 144 13.85 7.99 2.94
N SER A 145 14.33 8.71 3.95
CA SER A 145 15.38 9.72 3.84
C SER A 145 16.78 9.24 4.23
N CYS A 146 16.95 7.99 4.70
CA CYS A 146 18.27 7.51 5.13
C CYS A 146 18.57 6.02 4.88
N PHE A 147 17.66 5.27 4.23
CA PHE A 147 17.83 3.83 4.06
C PHE A 147 19.07 3.39 3.26
N LEU A 148 19.71 4.24 2.44
CA LEU A 148 20.85 3.80 1.62
C LEU A 148 22.08 3.44 2.46
N TRP A 149 22.32 4.18 3.55
CA TRP A 149 23.43 3.93 4.47
C TRP A 149 22.97 3.31 5.80
N PHE A 150 21.77 3.66 6.26
CA PHE A 150 21.33 3.36 7.62
C PHE A 150 20.65 1.99 7.75
N GLU A 151 20.36 1.28 6.66
CA GLU A 151 19.54 0.08 6.70
C GLU A 151 20.03 -1.01 7.65
N GLU A 152 21.28 -1.45 7.52
CA GLU A 152 21.81 -2.54 8.36
C GLU A 152 21.93 -2.12 9.83
N LEU A 153 22.43 -0.90 10.07
CA LEU A 153 22.57 -0.36 11.41
C LEU A 153 21.21 -0.15 12.08
N GLY A 154 20.24 0.41 11.36
CA GLY A 154 18.89 0.66 11.84
C GLY A 154 18.15 -0.64 12.14
N LYS A 155 18.24 -1.65 11.28
CA LYS A 155 17.66 -2.97 11.55
C LYS A 155 18.22 -3.57 12.84
N TRP A 156 19.53 -3.45 13.06
CA TRP A 156 20.16 -3.91 14.29
C TRP A 156 19.69 -3.11 15.51
N LEU A 157 19.67 -1.78 15.44
CA LEU A 157 19.22 -0.90 16.53
C LEU A 157 17.75 -1.12 16.92
N PHE A 158 16.90 -1.44 15.93
CA PHE A 158 15.44 -1.51 16.09
C PHE A 158 14.87 -2.92 16.05
N ALA A 159 15.72 -3.95 16.07
CA ALA A 159 15.29 -5.36 16.02
C ALA A 159 14.27 -5.72 17.11
N GLY A 160 14.37 -5.09 18.29
CA GLY A 160 13.45 -5.32 19.42
C GLY A 160 12.22 -4.41 19.47
N THR A 161 12.11 -3.42 18.57
CA THR A 161 11.02 -2.42 18.64
C THR A 161 9.87 -2.69 17.68
N ILE A 162 10.13 -3.43 16.59
CA ILE A 162 9.12 -3.82 15.62
C ILE A 162 8.18 -4.88 16.21
N ASP A 163 6.87 -4.69 16.04
CA ASP A 163 5.91 -5.70 16.47
C ASP A 163 6.03 -6.93 15.55
N LYS A 164 5.79 -8.14 16.08
CA LYS A 164 5.97 -9.39 15.32
C LYS A 164 4.99 -9.54 14.16
N THR A 165 3.80 -8.96 14.31
CA THR A 165 2.72 -9.05 13.35
C THR A 165 2.08 -7.69 13.13
N ARG A 166 1.45 -7.51 11.98
CA ARG A 166 0.76 -6.26 11.64
C ARG A 166 -0.61 -6.19 12.33
N PRO A 167 -1.03 -5.01 12.86
CA PRO A 167 -2.27 -4.91 13.63
C PRO A 167 -3.57 -5.24 12.89
N MET A 168 -3.59 -5.17 11.55
CA MET A 168 -4.83 -5.27 10.75
C MET A 168 -5.13 -6.65 10.19
N ASP A 169 -4.14 -7.54 10.13
CA ASP A 169 -4.29 -8.85 9.52
C ASP A 169 -3.34 -9.90 10.11
N SER A 170 -2.67 -9.60 11.22
CA SER A 170 -1.78 -10.53 11.94
C SER A 170 -0.66 -11.16 11.10
N MET A 171 -0.40 -10.65 9.88
CA MET A 171 0.71 -11.10 9.05
C MET A 171 2.04 -10.76 9.71
N PRO A 172 3.09 -11.57 9.51
CA PRO A 172 4.44 -11.23 9.96
C PRO A 172 4.81 -9.81 9.56
N LEU A 173 5.47 -9.10 10.47
CA LEU A 173 6.00 -7.77 10.23
C LEU A 173 7.51 -7.83 10.46
N THR A 174 8.26 -7.68 9.38
CA THR A 174 9.73 -7.59 9.42
C THR A 174 10.17 -6.43 8.55
N PHE A 175 11.39 -5.94 8.79
CA PHE A 175 11.96 -4.83 8.05
C PHE A 175 12.16 -5.10 6.55
N ASP A 176 12.23 -6.37 6.15
CA ASP A 176 12.52 -6.80 4.78
C ASP A 176 11.26 -7.11 3.97
N LEU A 177 10.09 -7.19 4.61
CA LEU A 177 8.84 -7.42 3.89
C LEU A 177 8.51 -6.22 2.98
N PRO A 178 7.98 -6.48 1.78
CA PRO A 178 7.61 -5.43 0.86
C PRO A 178 6.42 -4.64 1.40
N GLN A 179 6.43 -3.33 1.19
CA GLN A 179 5.46 -2.39 1.74
C GLN A 179 4.97 -1.42 0.66
N GLU A 180 3.84 -0.79 0.94
CA GLU A 180 3.27 0.20 0.03
C GLU A 180 4.23 1.38 -0.18
N ASP A 181 4.54 1.67 -1.44
CA ASP A 181 5.43 2.75 -1.82
C ASP A 181 4.86 4.13 -1.41
N GLU A 182 3.52 4.27 -1.44
CA GLU A 182 2.85 5.50 -1.03
C GLU A 182 3.10 5.85 0.44
N CYS A 183 3.36 4.87 1.32
CA CYS A 183 3.71 5.12 2.71
C CYS A 183 5.05 5.87 2.85
N ALA A 184 5.99 5.72 1.90
CA ALA A 184 7.19 6.56 1.84
C ALA A 184 6.91 7.86 1.06
N THR A 185 6.16 7.78 -0.04
CA THR A 185 5.89 8.93 -0.90
C THR A 185 5.12 10.02 -0.17
N VAL A 186 4.18 9.70 0.73
CA VAL A 186 3.48 10.70 1.56
C VAL A 186 4.44 11.52 2.43
N LEU A 187 5.51 10.90 2.95
CA LEU A 187 6.51 11.54 3.79
C LEU A 187 7.41 12.47 2.94
N LEU A 188 7.92 11.93 1.83
CA LEU A 188 8.81 12.65 0.92
C LEU A 188 8.11 13.82 0.20
N SER A 189 6.81 13.67 -0.08
CA SER A 189 6.01 14.66 -0.81
C SER A 189 5.39 15.76 0.06
N ARG A 190 5.69 15.80 1.36
CA ARG A 190 5.06 16.75 2.31
C ARG A 190 3.53 16.61 2.34
N GLY A 191 3.04 15.37 2.32
CA GLY A 191 1.61 15.08 2.40
C GLY A 191 0.81 15.28 1.11
N ALA A 192 1.43 15.34 -0.07
CA ALA A 192 0.70 15.33 -1.34
C ALA A 192 0.19 13.93 -1.68
N SER A 193 -0.70 13.40 -0.85
CA SER A 193 -1.14 12.00 -0.87
C SER A 193 -2.58 11.87 -0.41
N TYR A 194 -3.30 10.91 -1.00
CA TYR A 194 -4.63 10.50 -0.53
C TYR A 194 -4.59 9.68 0.76
N TYR A 195 -3.40 9.43 1.36
CA TYR A 195 -3.28 8.81 2.69
C TYR A 195 -3.36 9.80 3.83
N MET A 196 -3.32 11.11 3.54
CA MET A 196 -3.46 12.16 4.55
C MET A 196 -4.75 12.12 5.39
N PRO A 197 -5.93 11.70 4.86
CA PRO A 197 -7.13 11.48 5.67
C PRO A 197 -6.95 10.47 6.82
N ILE A 198 -6.01 9.54 6.71
CA ILE A 198 -5.71 8.58 7.79
C ILE A 198 -5.07 9.28 9.00
N TYR A 199 -4.51 10.48 8.81
CA TYR A 199 -3.97 11.33 9.88
C TYR A 199 -4.96 12.44 10.27
N PHE A 200 -5.55 13.11 9.28
CA PHE A 200 -6.42 14.27 9.46
C PHE A 200 -7.80 14.04 8.84
N MET A 201 -8.54 13.05 9.35
CA MET A 201 -9.86 12.65 8.84
C MET A 201 -10.87 13.80 8.85
N ALA A 202 -10.79 14.70 9.84
CA ALA A 202 -11.62 15.91 9.87
C ALA A 202 -11.45 16.83 8.63
N ARG A 203 -10.42 16.58 7.81
CA ARG A 203 -10.11 17.31 6.58
C ARG A 203 -10.11 16.41 5.34
N GLU A 204 -10.74 15.24 5.38
CA GLU A 204 -10.70 14.24 4.29
C GLU A 204 -10.96 14.84 2.90
N THR A 205 -12.01 15.65 2.76
CA THR A 205 -12.42 16.26 1.47
C THR A 205 -11.32 17.11 0.83
N LYS A 206 -10.50 17.78 1.64
CA LYS A 206 -9.35 18.59 1.17
C LYS A 206 -8.31 17.72 0.45
N TYR A 207 -8.19 16.46 0.84
CA TYR A 207 -7.16 15.55 0.36
C TYR A 207 -7.64 14.68 -0.82
N ARG A 208 -8.94 14.66 -1.14
CA ARG A 208 -9.50 13.99 -2.33
C ARG A 208 -8.77 14.35 -3.63
N ARG A 209 -8.28 15.59 -3.74
CA ARG A 209 -7.45 16.08 -4.85
C ARG A 209 -6.21 15.24 -5.16
N PHE A 210 -5.70 14.51 -4.19
CA PHE A 210 -4.50 13.68 -4.34
C PHE A 210 -4.81 12.24 -4.76
N LEU A 211 -6.08 11.88 -4.99
CA LEU A 211 -6.44 10.54 -5.46
C LEU A 211 -5.87 10.30 -6.86
N SER A 212 -6.27 11.08 -7.86
CA SER A 212 -5.70 11.04 -9.21
C SER A 212 -5.09 12.33 -9.71
N PHE A 213 -5.08 13.39 -8.89
CA PHE A 213 -4.66 14.74 -9.31
C PHE A 213 -5.48 15.34 -10.45
N SER A 214 -6.66 14.77 -10.74
CA SER A 214 -7.53 15.29 -11.79
C SER A 214 -8.17 16.61 -11.34
N PRO A 215 -8.44 17.54 -12.27
CA PRO A 215 -9.20 18.75 -11.97
C PRO A 215 -10.55 18.45 -11.31
N ASP A 216 -11.20 17.34 -11.68
CA ASP A 216 -12.48 16.89 -11.11
C ASP A 216 -12.39 16.61 -9.59
N ASP A 217 -11.21 16.22 -9.10
CA ASP A 217 -10.98 15.99 -7.66
C ASP A 217 -10.45 17.25 -6.96
N GLY A 218 -10.29 18.37 -7.68
CA GLY A 218 -9.62 19.59 -7.21
C GLY A 218 -8.09 19.53 -7.26
N GLY A 219 -7.53 18.59 -8.03
CA GLY A 219 -6.09 18.42 -8.22
C GLY A 219 -5.48 19.51 -9.10
N THR A 220 -4.24 19.90 -8.79
CA THR A 220 -3.48 20.88 -9.58
C THR A 220 -2.21 20.26 -10.19
N PRO A 221 -1.65 20.84 -11.26
CA PRO A 221 -0.35 20.42 -11.79
C PRO A 221 0.77 20.48 -10.74
N ALA A 222 0.71 21.42 -9.79
CA ALA A 222 1.67 21.53 -8.71
C ALA A 222 1.56 20.37 -7.70
N ASP A 223 0.33 19.91 -7.41
CA ASP A 223 0.09 18.73 -6.57
C ASP A 223 0.68 17.48 -7.23
N GLN A 224 0.37 17.26 -8.51
CA GLN A 224 0.90 16.14 -9.28
C GLN A 224 2.42 16.18 -9.36
N ALA A 225 3.02 17.34 -9.63
CA ALA A 225 4.46 17.51 -9.73
C ALA A 225 5.17 17.19 -8.39
N ARG A 226 4.60 17.63 -7.26
CA ARG A 226 5.15 17.37 -5.93
C ARG A 226 5.15 15.88 -5.62
N TRP A 227 4.04 15.20 -5.87
CA TRP A 227 3.95 13.75 -5.68
C TRP A 227 4.91 13.01 -6.63
N THR A 228 4.90 13.38 -7.92
CA THR A 228 5.75 12.75 -8.95
C THR A 228 7.23 12.87 -8.62
N GLN A 229 7.69 14.05 -8.17
CA GLN A 229 9.07 14.27 -7.77
C GLN A 229 9.48 13.36 -6.60
N ALA A 230 8.64 13.28 -5.57
CA ALA A 230 8.88 12.43 -4.40
C ALA A 230 8.86 10.93 -4.76
N PHE A 231 7.91 10.53 -5.60
CA PHE A 231 7.77 9.15 -6.07
C PHE A 231 8.99 8.72 -6.89
N LEU A 232 9.39 9.50 -7.90
CA LEU A 232 10.57 9.20 -8.71
C LEU A 232 11.87 9.25 -7.89
N TYR A 233 11.96 10.13 -6.89
CA TYR A 233 13.11 10.16 -5.97
C TYR A 233 13.21 8.87 -5.17
N LEU A 234 12.09 8.40 -4.58
CA LEU A 234 12.02 7.13 -3.87
C LEU A 234 12.47 5.97 -4.78
N LEU A 235 11.92 5.89 -5.99
CA LEU A 235 12.26 4.83 -6.93
C LEU A 235 13.75 4.85 -7.30
N ARG A 236 14.34 6.02 -7.56
CA ARG A 236 15.77 6.11 -7.89
C ARG A 236 16.65 5.59 -6.75
N LYS A 237 16.28 5.91 -5.51
CA LYS A 237 16.97 5.35 -4.33
C LYS A 237 16.79 3.85 -4.20
N LEU A 238 15.59 3.32 -4.44
CA LEU A 238 15.35 1.87 -4.41
C LEU A 238 16.15 1.15 -5.51
N THR A 239 16.27 1.72 -6.71
CA THR A 239 17.13 1.19 -7.78
C THR A 239 18.60 1.17 -7.37
N LEU A 240 19.10 2.28 -6.79
CA LEU A 240 20.47 2.32 -6.29
C LEU A 240 20.72 1.28 -5.21
N ARG A 241 19.78 1.13 -4.26
CA ARG A 241 19.83 0.08 -3.24
C ARG A 241 19.86 -1.32 -3.87
N ALA A 242 19.02 -1.58 -4.87
CA ALA A 242 19.00 -2.86 -5.57
C ALA A 242 20.33 -3.17 -6.27
N GLN A 243 20.94 -2.18 -6.93
CA GLN A 243 22.26 -2.29 -7.55
C GLN A 243 23.35 -2.61 -6.51
N MET A 244 23.35 -1.92 -5.36
CA MET A 244 24.31 -2.17 -4.27
C MET A 244 24.18 -3.58 -3.67
N ARG A 245 22.98 -4.16 -3.71
CA ARG A 245 22.65 -5.46 -3.12
C ARG A 245 22.67 -6.62 -4.12
N GLY A 246 22.83 -6.33 -5.43
CA GLY A 246 22.77 -7.34 -6.48
C GLY A 246 21.39 -8.01 -6.60
N LEU A 247 20.31 -7.25 -6.40
CA LEU A 247 18.94 -7.74 -6.60
C LEU A 247 18.56 -7.76 -8.10
N GLY A 248 17.40 -8.34 -8.40
CA GLY A 248 16.81 -8.36 -9.74
C GLY A 248 16.63 -6.96 -10.36
N SER A 249 16.26 -6.94 -11.64
CA SER A 249 16.22 -5.70 -12.45
C SER A 249 14.83 -5.09 -12.58
N LYS A 250 13.76 -5.80 -12.21
CA LYS A 250 12.38 -5.35 -12.38
C LYS A 250 11.77 -4.87 -11.07
N PHE A 251 11.19 -3.67 -11.08
CA PHE A 251 10.43 -3.17 -9.94
C PHE A 251 9.11 -3.92 -9.80
N VAL A 252 8.76 -4.27 -8.56
CA VAL A 252 7.37 -4.51 -8.17
C VAL A 252 6.94 -3.44 -7.17
N LEU A 253 5.86 -2.73 -7.50
CA LEU A 253 5.30 -1.63 -6.72
C LEU A 253 3.84 -1.91 -6.42
N LYS A 254 3.35 -1.46 -5.28
CA LYS A 254 1.98 -1.71 -4.84
C LYS A 254 1.53 -0.59 -3.93
N SER A 255 0.49 0.11 -4.34
CA SER A 255 -0.31 0.97 -3.47
C SER A 255 -1.74 1.00 -4.03
N PRO A 256 -2.79 0.79 -3.22
CA PRO A 256 -4.17 0.82 -3.69
C PRO A 256 -4.50 1.99 -4.62
N ILE A 257 -4.11 3.21 -4.24
CA ILE A 257 -4.43 4.43 -4.99
C ILE A 257 -3.77 4.50 -6.38
N HIS A 258 -2.80 3.64 -6.69
CA HIS A 258 -2.27 3.50 -8.06
C HIS A 258 -3.34 3.07 -9.05
N ALA A 259 -4.41 2.40 -8.62
CA ALA A 259 -5.55 2.07 -9.48
C ALA A 259 -6.22 3.33 -10.06
N ALA A 260 -6.23 4.44 -9.31
CA ALA A 260 -6.73 5.73 -9.78
C ALA A 260 -5.69 6.54 -10.58
N ARG A 261 -4.42 6.11 -10.57
CA ARG A 261 -3.29 6.84 -11.17
C ARG A 261 -2.69 6.14 -12.39
N ILE A 262 -3.31 5.08 -12.91
CA ILE A 262 -2.85 4.35 -14.10
C ILE A 262 -2.48 5.30 -15.27
N PRO A 263 -3.27 6.33 -15.63
CA PRO A 263 -2.89 7.26 -16.71
C PRO A 263 -1.57 8.01 -16.45
N LEU A 264 -1.34 8.46 -15.22
CA LEU A 264 -0.10 9.10 -14.81
C LEU A 264 1.06 8.09 -14.85
N LEU A 265 0.86 6.90 -14.29
CA LEU A 265 1.88 5.85 -14.25
C LEU A 265 2.29 5.38 -15.65
N ARG A 266 1.36 5.30 -16.61
CA ARG A 266 1.68 5.05 -18.04
C ARG A 266 2.53 6.15 -18.65
N THR A 267 2.30 7.40 -18.27
CA THR A 267 3.13 8.53 -18.73
C THR A 267 4.55 8.44 -18.17
N LEU A 268 4.68 8.07 -16.90
CA LEU A 268 5.98 7.93 -16.24
C LEU A 268 6.75 6.67 -16.71
N PHE A 269 6.03 5.59 -16.97
CA PHE A 269 6.57 4.28 -17.32
C PHE A 269 5.78 3.65 -18.49
N PRO A 270 6.14 3.98 -19.75
CA PRO A 270 5.37 3.56 -20.91
C PRO A 270 5.31 2.03 -21.14
N LYS A 271 6.25 1.27 -20.57
CA LYS A 271 6.26 -0.20 -20.64
C LYS A 271 5.77 -0.86 -19.35
N ALA A 272 5.19 -0.10 -18.42
CA ALA A 272 4.65 -0.62 -17.19
C ALA A 272 3.60 -1.71 -17.44
N LYS A 273 3.54 -2.66 -16.51
CA LYS A 273 2.50 -3.69 -16.46
C LYS A 273 1.71 -3.54 -15.19
N PHE A 274 0.40 -3.59 -15.29
CA PHE A 274 -0.52 -3.46 -14.17
C PHE A 274 -1.18 -4.81 -13.91
N ILE A 275 -1.27 -5.20 -12.64
CA ILE A 275 -2.03 -6.35 -12.19
C ILE A 275 -3.13 -5.82 -11.28
N TYR A 276 -4.37 -5.82 -11.77
CA TYR A 276 -5.53 -5.35 -11.03
C TYR A 276 -6.13 -6.49 -10.22
N MET A 277 -5.92 -6.46 -8.92
CA MET A 277 -6.53 -7.39 -7.98
C MET A 277 -7.97 -6.96 -7.67
N HIS A 278 -8.90 -7.89 -7.82
CA HIS A 278 -10.31 -7.68 -7.50
C HIS A 278 -10.85 -8.74 -6.54
N ARG A 279 -11.85 -8.36 -5.73
CA ARG A 279 -12.53 -9.23 -4.78
C ARG A 279 -13.99 -8.81 -4.66
N GLU A 280 -14.84 -9.75 -4.30
CA GLU A 280 -16.25 -9.53 -3.97
C GLU A 280 -16.40 -8.33 -2.98
N PRO A 281 -17.24 -7.34 -3.30
CA PRO A 281 -17.26 -6.04 -2.60
C PRO A 281 -17.80 -6.09 -1.17
N TYR A 282 -18.75 -6.96 -0.82
CA TYR A 282 -19.27 -7.13 0.53
C TYR A 282 -18.14 -7.52 1.49
N SER A 283 -17.40 -8.58 1.18
CA SER A 283 -16.26 -9.05 1.98
C SER A 283 -15.13 -8.03 2.02
N MET A 284 -14.83 -7.40 0.87
CA MET A 284 -13.75 -6.43 0.76
C MET A 284 -14.04 -5.13 1.52
N LEU A 285 -15.25 -4.57 1.46
CA LEU A 285 -15.62 -3.35 2.20
C LEU A 285 -15.73 -3.62 3.71
N ALA A 286 -16.25 -4.79 4.10
CA ALA A 286 -16.27 -5.22 5.50
C ALA A 286 -14.82 -5.33 6.06
N SER A 287 -13.91 -5.96 5.31
CA SER A 287 -12.49 -6.03 5.66
C SER A 287 -11.82 -4.64 5.67
N SER A 288 -12.26 -3.72 4.81
CA SER A 288 -11.74 -2.34 4.79
C SER A 288 -12.17 -1.55 6.02
N ALA A 289 -13.41 -1.74 6.50
CA ALA A 289 -13.87 -1.21 7.78
C ALA A 289 -13.08 -1.83 8.94
N HIS A 290 -12.80 -3.14 8.90
CA HIS A 290 -11.97 -3.77 9.91
C HIS A 290 -10.56 -3.15 9.97
N LEU A 291 -9.91 -2.96 8.81
CA LEU A 291 -8.63 -2.26 8.70
C LEU A 291 -8.67 -0.87 9.33
N ALA A 292 -9.72 -0.09 9.07
CA ALA A 292 -9.87 1.23 9.68
C ALA A 292 -10.03 1.13 11.21
N ASN A 293 -10.79 0.14 11.71
CA ASN A 293 -11.03 -0.07 13.14
C ASN A 293 -9.84 -0.67 13.91
N THR A 294 -8.79 -1.14 13.22
CA THR A 294 -7.60 -1.74 13.84
C THR A 294 -6.32 -0.95 13.59
N ALA A 295 -6.05 -0.51 12.35
CA ALA A 295 -4.80 0.15 12.00
C ALA A 295 -4.86 1.67 12.04
N TYR A 296 -5.94 2.29 11.55
CA TYR A 296 -5.95 3.75 11.37
C TYR A 296 -5.84 4.51 12.70
N TRP A 297 -6.29 3.91 13.80
CA TRP A 297 -6.15 4.44 15.16
C TRP A 297 -4.71 4.70 15.63
N PHE A 298 -3.71 3.99 15.09
CA PHE A 298 -2.30 4.27 15.35
C PHE A 298 -1.82 5.58 14.68
N MET A 299 -2.53 6.04 13.66
CA MET A 299 -2.12 7.13 12.78
C MET A 299 -2.87 8.45 13.02
N TYR A 300 -4.14 8.39 13.43
CA TYR A 300 -4.98 9.58 13.59
C TYR A 300 -4.34 10.68 14.45
N LEU A 301 -4.50 11.92 14.01
CA LEU A 301 -4.24 13.15 14.77
C LEU A 301 -5.52 13.97 14.97
N THR A 302 -6.60 13.59 14.30
CA THR A 302 -7.99 14.04 14.52
C THR A 302 -8.84 12.82 14.84
N THR A 303 -9.75 12.90 15.82
CA THR A 303 -10.67 11.82 16.17
C THR A 303 -11.77 11.76 15.12
N PRO A 304 -11.85 10.68 14.33
CA PRO A 304 -12.88 10.56 13.31
C PRO A 304 -14.24 10.21 13.91
N THR A 305 -15.33 10.57 13.21
CA THR A 305 -16.67 9.99 13.46
C THR A 305 -16.91 8.77 12.58
N ASP A 306 -17.91 7.96 12.92
CA ASP A 306 -18.33 6.81 12.10
C ASP A 306 -18.71 7.25 10.68
N GLU A 307 -19.44 8.36 10.54
CA GLU A 307 -19.86 8.89 9.26
C GLU A 307 -18.66 9.26 8.38
N GLN A 308 -17.64 9.88 8.97
CA GLN A 308 -16.42 10.27 8.25
C GLN A 308 -15.66 9.04 7.73
N ILE A 309 -15.51 7.99 8.53
CA ILE A 309 -14.80 6.77 8.10
C ILE A 309 -15.62 6.01 7.05
N ASN A 310 -16.93 5.87 7.24
CA ASN A 310 -17.79 5.25 6.26
C ASN A 310 -17.74 6.01 4.92
N GLU A 311 -17.92 7.32 4.93
CA GLU A 311 -17.82 8.16 3.73
C GLU A 311 -16.46 8.01 3.06
N PHE A 312 -15.35 8.04 3.81
CA PHE A 312 -14.02 7.80 3.26
C PHE A 312 -13.89 6.45 2.57
N ILE A 313 -14.36 5.36 3.20
CA ILE A 313 -14.29 4.00 2.64
C ILE A 313 -15.12 3.88 1.35
N PHE A 314 -16.37 4.33 1.37
CA PHE A 314 -17.28 4.23 0.22
C PHE A 314 -16.84 5.16 -0.91
N TRP A 315 -16.47 6.40 -0.60
CA TRP A 315 -15.99 7.35 -1.61
C TRP A 315 -14.70 6.87 -2.26
N GLN A 316 -13.73 6.36 -1.48
CA GLN A 316 -12.49 5.79 -2.01
C GLN A 316 -12.79 4.64 -2.97
N PHE A 317 -13.68 3.72 -2.57
CA PHE A 317 -14.05 2.58 -3.39
C PHE A 317 -14.67 3.02 -4.73
N GLU A 318 -15.69 3.87 -4.73
CA GLU A 318 -16.36 4.29 -5.96
C GLU A 318 -15.43 5.06 -6.90
N ASN A 319 -14.64 5.99 -6.36
CA ASN A 319 -13.80 6.87 -7.18
C ASN A 319 -12.57 6.13 -7.71
N MET A 320 -11.98 5.22 -6.92
CA MET A 320 -10.93 4.35 -7.43
C MET A 320 -11.45 3.42 -8.53
N TRP A 321 -12.65 2.84 -8.36
CA TRP A 321 -13.24 1.99 -9.39
C TRP A 321 -13.51 2.78 -10.67
N THR A 322 -14.16 3.94 -10.56
CA THR A 322 -14.49 4.80 -11.70
C THR A 322 -13.25 5.14 -12.51
N LYS A 323 -12.17 5.57 -11.84
CA LYS A 323 -10.92 5.97 -12.48
C LYS A 323 -10.16 4.78 -13.07
N TYR A 324 -10.09 3.66 -12.33
CA TYR A 324 -9.52 2.41 -12.85
C TYR A 324 -10.26 1.95 -14.09
N ASN A 325 -11.58 1.86 -14.02
CA ASN A 325 -12.43 1.36 -15.07
C ASN A 325 -12.27 2.20 -16.35
N ALA A 326 -12.24 3.52 -16.23
CA ALA A 326 -11.96 4.42 -17.35
C ALA A 326 -10.56 4.19 -17.96
N ALA A 327 -9.54 3.96 -17.13
CA ALA A 327 -8.17 3.69 -17.61
C ALA A 327 -7.99 2.27 -18.19
N ALA A 328 -8.80 1.31 -17.76
CA ALA A 328 -8.73 -0.09 -18.16
C ALA A 328 -9.46 -0.38 -19.46
N GLN A 329 -10.47 0.42 -19.84
CA GLN A 329 -11.26 0.20 -21.05
C GLN A 329 -10.46 0.53 -22.32
N ALA A 330 -10.10 -0.51 -23.09
CA ALA A 330 -9.65 -0.36 -24.47
C ALA A 330 -10.84 -0.30 -25.47
N GLN A 331 -11.96 -0.93 -25.11
CA GLN A 331 -13.22 -0.90 -25.84
C GLN A 331 -14.37 -1.10 -24.86
N ALA A 332 -15.45 -0.32 -25.00
CA ALA A 332 -16.58 -0.33 -24.06
C ALA A 332 -17.53 -1.51 -24.24
N SER A 333 -17.73 -2.02 -25.47
CA SER A 333 -18.63 -3.14 -25.74
C SER A 333 -18.15 -4.01 -26.91
N PRO A 334 -17.88 -5.32 -26.70
CA PRO A 334 -17.73 -5.96 -25.39
C PRO A 334 -16.58 -5.33 -24.58
N ARG A 335 -16.67 -5.30 -23.24
CA ARG A 335 -15.62 -4.75 -22.36
C ARG A 335 -14.30 -5.46 -22.68
N ARG A 336 -13.34 -4.71 -23.22
CA ARG A 336 -11.98 -5.19 -23.47
C ARG A 336 -11.01 -4.42 -22.59
N VAL A 337 -10.30 -5.16 -21.74
CA VAL A 337 -9.27 -4.60 -20.87
C VAL A 337 -8.03 -4.29 -21.72
N HIS A 338 -7.40 -3.16 -21.42
CA HIS A 338 -6.18 -2.70 -22.09
C HIS A 338 -5.03 -3.71 -21.88
N PRO A 339 -4.20 -4.01 -22.89
CA PRO A 339 -3.23 -5.13 -22.86
C PRO A 339 -2.06 -4.96 -21.87
N ASP A 340 -1.91 -3.80 -21.23
CA ASP A 340 -0.96 -3.60 -20.13
C ASP A 340 -1.54 -3.95 -18.76
N ILE A 341 -2.84 -4.25 -18.67
CA ILE A 341 -3.53 -4.65 -17.44
C ILE A 341 -3.90 -6.13 -17.51
N LEU A 342 -3.59 -6.84 -16.43
CA LEU A 342 -4.10 -8.19 -16.15
C LEU A 342 -5.04 -8.08 -14.94
N GLU A 343 -6.32 -8.38 -15.11
CA GLU A 343 -7.28 -8.51 -14.00
C GLU A 343 -7.14 -9.90 -13.37
N VAL A 344 -6.95 -9.95 -12.05
CA VAL A 344 -6.79 -11.19 -11.28
C VAL A 344 -7.75 -11.17 -10.09
N SER A 345 -8.63 -12.16 -9.99
CA SER A 345 -9.50 -12.27 -8.83
C SER A 345 -8.73 -12.84 -7.64
N TYR A 346 -9.06 -12.36 -6.43
CA TYR A 346 -8.55 -12.95 -5.19
C TYR A 346 -8.83 -14.46 -5.13
N HIS A 347 -10.02 -14.87 -5.58
CA HIS A 347 -10.43 -16.28 -5.62
C HIS A 347 -9.50 -17.12 -6.50
N GLU A 348 -9.15 -16.64 -7.70
CA GLU A 348 -8.23 -17.33 -8.60
C GLU A 348 -6.82 -17.46 -8.00
N LEU A 349 -6.34 -16.41 -7.32
CA LEU A 349 -5.03 -16.43 -6.67
C LEU A 349 -4.95 -17.47 -5.55
N VAL A 350 -6.01 -17.62 -4.74
CA VAL A 350 -5.99 -18.58 -3.61
C VAL A 350 -6.32 -20.01 -4.04
N THR A 351 -7.21 -20.20 -5.02
CA THR A 351 -7.62 -21.55 -5.47
C THR A 351 -6.71 -22.16 -6.52
N GLN A 352 -6.09 -21.32 -7.37
CA GLN A 352 -5.22 -21.75 -8.47
C GLN A 352 -3.88 -20.99 -8.46
N PRO A 353 -3.15 -20.93 -7.32
CA PRO A 353 -2.00 -20.05 -7.15
C PRO A 353 -0.90 -20.24 -8.19
N GLU A 354 -0.57 -21.49 -8.54
CA GLU A 354 0.47 -21.76 -9.54
C GLU A 354 0.10 -21.23 -10.93
N ALA A 355 -1.13 -21.51 -11.39
CA ALA A 355 -1.60 -21.06 -12.70
C ALA A 355 -1.70 -19.53 -12.76
N THR A 356 -2.18 -18.91 -11.68
CA THR A 356 -2.27 -17.45 -11.54
C THR A 356 -0.89 -16.81 -11.57
N LEU A 357 0.07 -17.34 -10.82
CA LEU A 357 1.45 -16.84 -10.83
C LEU A 357 2.10 -16.97 -12.21
N ALA A 358 1.90 -18.09 -12.90
CA ALA A 358 2.41 -18.25 -14.27
C ALA A 358 1.85 -17.19 -15.25
N LYS A 359 0.55 -16.86 -15.15
CA LYS A 359 -0.08 -15.77 -15.92
C LYS A 359 0.51 -14.40 -15.57
N VAL A 360 0.68 -14.12 -14.28
CA VAL A 360 1.28 -12.88 -13.79
C VAL A 360 2.71 -12.71 -14.31
N TYR A 361 3.52 -13.76 -14.24
CA TYR A 361 4.90 -13.76 -14.75
C TYR A 361 4.93 -13.52 -16.26
N ALA A 362 4.10 -14.23 -17.03
CA ALA A 362 3.99 -14.02 -18.47
C ALA A 362 3.59 -12.57 -18.82
N HIS A 363 2.60 -11.99 -18.11
CA HIS A 363 2.18 -10.60 -18.30
C HIS A 363 3.28 -9.60 -17.94
N ALA A 364 4.05 -9.88 -16.89
CA ALA A 364 5.19 -9.08 -16.46
C ALA A 364 6.44 -9.22 -17.36
N ASN A 365 6.37 -10.06 -18.41
CA ASN A 365 7.50 -10.46 -19.26
C ASN A 365 8.65 -11.11 -18.48
N VAL A 366 8.32 -11.93 -17.48
CA VAL A 366 9.29 -12.73 -16.71
C VAL A 366 9.02 -14.22 -16.96
N ALA A 367 10.09 -14.99 -17.19
CA ALA A 367 9.95 -16.40 -17.52
C ALA A 367 9.47 -17.22 -16.31
N TRP A 368 8.41 -18.01 -16.49
CA TRP A 368 7.98 -19.02 -15.51
C TRP A 368 8.78 -20.31 -15.73
N THR A 369 9.83 -20.51 -14.94
CA THR A 369 10.76 -21.64 -15.10
C THR A 369 10.56 -22.71 -14.04
N ALA A 370 11.25 -23.86 -14.18
CA ALA A 370 11.31 -24.87 -13.13
C ALA A 370 11.90 -24.32 -11.81
N ALA A 371 12.86 -23.38 -11.90
CA ALA A 371 13.43 -22.72 -10.72
C ALA A 371 12.40 -21.80 -10.04
N THR A 372 11.64 -21.03 -10.82
CA THR A 372 10.54 -20.19 -10.32
C THR A 372 9.45 -21.03 -9.66
N ARG A 373 9.06 -22.15 -10.29
CA ARG A 373 8.09 -23.08 -9.73
C ARG A 373 8.57 -23.69 -8.41
N ALA A 374 9.84 -24.08 -8.34
CA ALA A 374 10.44 -24.61 -7.12
C ALA A 374 10.55 -23.56 -6.01
N HIS A 375 10.81 -22.29 -6.36
CA HIS A 375 10.86 -21.17 -5.41
C HIS A 375 9.52 -20.98 -4.69
N PHE A 376 8.39 -21.09 -5.41
CA PHE A 376 7.04 -20.91 -4.85
C PHE A 376 6.38 -22.18 -4.31
N ALA A 377 7.08 -23.31 -4.26
CA ALA A 377 6.44 -24.60 -3.96
C ALA A 377 5.76 -24.61 -2.58
N ASP A 378 6.42 -24.04 -1.57
CA ASP A 378 5.92 -24.00 -0.19
C ASP A 378 4.75 -23.02 -0.05
N GLU A 379 4.84 -21.82 -0.64
CA GLU A 379 3.76 -20.83 -0.62
C GLU A 379 2.53 -21.32 -1.39
N ILE A 380 2.73 -21.99 -2.54
CA ILE A 380 1.65 -22.61 -3.32
C ILE A 380 0.97 -23.71 -2.50
N ALA A 381 1.74 -24.53 -1.77
CA ALA A 381 1.18 -25.56 -0.90
C ALA A 381 0.35 -24.95 0.24
N ALA A 382 0.87 -23.92 0.90
CA ALA A 382 0.18 -23.22 1.99
C ALA A 382 -1.13 -22.55 1.52
N LEU A 383 -1.13 -21.92 0.34
CA LEU A 383 -2.32 -21.28 -0.22
C LEU A 383 -3.44 -22.27 -0.58
N LYS A 384 -3.11 -23.50 -0.98
CA LYS A 384 -4.12 -24.53 -1.26
C LYS A 384 -4.88 -24.98 -0.01
N THR A 385 -4.25 -24.88 1.15
CA THR A 385 -4.86 -25.23 2.45
C THR A 385 -5.50 -24.04 3.15
N TYR A 386 -5.46 -22.86 2.53
CA TYR A 386 -5.91 -21.64 3.15
C TYR A 386 -7.44 -21.49 3.09
N GLU A 387 -8.07 -21.33 4.25
CA GLU A 387 -9.49 -20.98 4.36
C GLU A 387 -9.65 -19.48 4.58
N VAL A 388 -10.50 -18.85 3.76
CA VAL A 388 -10.86 -17.44 3.94
C VAL A 388 -11.74 -17.31 5.17
N ASN A 389 -11.31 -16.50 6.14
CA ASN A 389 -12.12 -16.19 7.32
C ASN A 389 -13.50 -15.64 6.91
N LYS A 390 -14.55 -16.19 7.51
CA LYS A 390 -15.93 -15.73 7.29
C LYS A 390 -16.13 -14.41 8.02
N HIS A 391 -16.36 -13.33 7.29
CA HIS A 391 -16.78 -12.06 7.89
C HIS A 391 -18.17 -12.21 8.53
N ALA A 392 -18.45 -11.38 9.55
CA ALA A 392 -19.75 -11.29 10.17
C ALA A 392 -20.84 -11.03 9.12
N THR A 393 -22.02 -11.61 9.32
CA THR A 393 -23.16 -11.38 8.43
C THR A 393 -23.52 -9.89 8.43
N LEU A 394 -23.48 -9.27 7.25
CA LEU A 394 -23.81 -7.85 7.10
C LEU A 394 -25.32 -7.65 7.25
N ALA A 395 -25.70 -6.59 7.98
CA ALA A 395 -27.09 -6.19 8.11
C ALA A 395 -27.71 -5.88 6.72
N PRO A 396 -29.00 -6.18 6.49
CA PRO A 396 -29.63 -5.99 5.18
C PRO A 396 -29.51 -4.56 4.62
N ALA A 397 -29.62 -3.52 5.45
CA ALA A 397 -29.52 -2.14 5.01
C ALA A 397 -28.08 -1.76 4.62
N LEU A 398 -27.08 -2.16 5.40
CA LEU A 398 -25.67 -2.02 5.04
C LEU A 398 -25.31 -2.79 3.75
N ARG A 399 -25.85 -4.00 3.58
CA ARG A 399 -25.70 -4.77 2.34
C ARG A 399 -26.29 -4.03 1.14
N ALA A 400 -27.50 -3.48 1.28
CA ALA A 400 -28.13 -2.68 0.22
C ALA A 400 -27.31 -1.41 -0.11
N ARG A 401 -26.74 -0.76 0.91
CA ARG A 401 -25.83 0.38 0.72
C ARG A 401 -24.59 -0.03 -0.07
N ILE A 402 -23.91 -1.11 0.31
CA ILE A 402 -22.74 -1.63 -0.42
C ILE A 402 -23.10 -1.92 -1.88
N ARG A 403 -24.22 -2.61 -2.11
CA ARG A 403 -24.70 -2.93 -3.46
C ARG A 403 -24.86 -1.69 -4.33
N ARG A 404 -25.46 -0.63 -3.79
CA ARG A 404 -25.66 0.64 -4.49
C ARG A 404 -24.33 1.27 -4.93
N HIS A 405 -23.32 1.28 -4.05
CA HIS A 405 -22.00 1.83 -4.38
C HIS A 405 -21.19 0.89 -5.31
N ALA A 406 -21.40 -0.43 -5.23
CA ALA A 406 -20.63 -1.44 -5.95
C ALA A 406 -21.27 -1.98 -7.23
N GLN A 407 -22.45 -1.50 -7.62
CA GLN A 407 -23.21 -2.05 -8.74
C GLN A 407 -22.37 -2.15 -10.03
N ALA A 408 -21.78 -1.04 -10.48
CA ALA A 408 -20.99 -1.02 -11.72
C ALA A 408 -19.72 -1.90 -11.65
N TYR A 409 -19.15 -2.05 -10.45
CA TYR A 409 -18.01 -2.93 -10.18
C TYR A 409 -18.41 -4.40 -10.32
N MET A 410 -19.54 -4.78 -9.68
CA MET A 410 -20.05 -6.14 -9.71
C MET A 410 -20.46 -6.57 -11.12
N GLU A 411 -21.18 -5.72 -11.85
CA GLU A 411 -21.60 -5.97 -13.22
C GLU A 411 -20.39 -6.16 -14.15
N SER A 412 -19.36 -5.31 -14.00
CA SER A 412 -18.17 -5.37 -14.87
C SER A 412 -17.26 -6.56 -14.61
N LEU A 413 -17.21 -7.05 -13.37
CA LEU A 413 -16.31 -8.14 -12.95
C LEU A 413 -17.06 -9.45 -12.69
N ASN A 414 -18.34 -9.52 -13.08
CA ASN A 414 -19.23 -10.68 -12.95
C ASN A 414 -19.38 -11.21 -11.51
N TYR A 415 -19.49 -10.31 -10.53
CA TYR A 415 -19.87 -10.69 -9.17
C TYR A 415 -21.39 -10.74 -9.00
N SER A 416 -21.89 -11.82 -8.39
CA SER A 416 -23.30 -12.03 -8.08
C SER A 416 -23.67 -11.60 -6.67
N ASP A 417 -24.95 -11.30 -6.45
CA ASP A 417 -25.53 -11.02 -5.13
C ASP A 417 -25.79 -12.26 -4.25
N ASN A 418 -25.13 -13.39 -4.50
CA ASN A 418 -25.36 -14.62 -3.74
C ASN A 418 -24.57 -14.68 -2.44
#